data_AF-A0A0P7VKT7-F1
#
_entry.id   AF-A0A0P7VKT7-F1
#
_cell.length_a   1.000
_cell.length_b   1.000
_cell.length_c   1.000
_cell.angle_alpha   90.00
_cell.angle_beta   90.00
_cell.angle_gamma   90.00
#
_symmetry.space_group_name_H-M   'P 1'
#
loop_
_entity.id
_entity.type
_entity.pdbx_description
1 polymer ?
#
loop_
_entity_poly.entity_id
_entity_poly.type
_entity_poly.pdbx_seq_one_letter_code
_entity_poly.pdbx_strand_id
1 'polypeptide(L)'
;MFGTSPAKVAKKIDSLVEELRIIGDRIAGHEEQFQMAKRLGLARDGEDDHIRLWRRVQTQLVTKLPEAKAAVLSGEEDYRQINRVLRMTHQQIKEVAADISAADRAAEMGRKMARDRFGSKQ
;
A
#
# COMPACT_ATOMS: atom_id res chain seq x y z
N MET A 1 18.09 -28.90 -2.72
CA MET A 1 16.65 -28.89 -3.09
C MET A 1 15.98 -27.75 -2.34
N PHE A 2 15.40 -26.77 -3.04
CA PHE A 2 14.78 -25.60 -2.39
C PHE A 2 13.38 -25.96 -1.87
N GLY A 3 13.31 -26.27 -0.57
CA GLY A 3 12.08 -26.61 0.14
C GLY A 3 11.34 -25.38 0.64
N THR A 4 10.34 -24.94 -0.13
CA THR A 4 9.19 -24.19 0.41
C THR A 4 7.95 -24.94 -0.02
N SER A 5 7.28 -25.62 0.92
CA SER A 5 6.04 -26.34 0.63
C SER A 5 4.94 -25.39 0.17
N PRO A 6 3.97 -25.85 -0.64
CA PRO A 6 2.80 -25.06 -1.07
C PRO A 6 2.14 -24.31 0.09
N ALA A 7 1.97 -24.97 1.24
CA ALA A 7 1.40 -24.37 2.44
C ALA A 7 2.20 -23.17 2.96
N LYS A 8 3.53 -23.21 2.90
CA LYS A 8 4.38 -22.07 3.30
C LYS A 8 4.24 -20.90 2.32
N VAL A 9 4.12 -21.18 1.02
CA VAL A 9 3.94 -20.15 -0.01
C VAL A 9 2.55 -19.51 0.11
N ALA A 10 1.50 -20.31 0.28
CA ALA A 10 0.13 -19.83 0.51
C ALA A 10 0.06 -18.94 1.76
N LYS A 11 0.69 -19.35 2.87
CA LYS A 11 0.76 -18.52 4.09
C LYS A 11 1.48 -17.20 3.87
N LYS A 12 2.54 -17.19 3.04
CA LYS A 12 3.24 -15.96 2.67
C LYS A 12 2.35 -15.03 1.84
N ILE A 13 1.54 -15.58 0.93
CA ILE A 13 0.56 -14.81 0.18
C ILE A 13 -0.46 -14.18 1.12
N ASP A 14 -0.96 -14.92 2.10
CA ASP A 14 -1.91 -14.40 3.09
C ASP A 14 -1.32 -13.21 3.89
N SER A 15 -0.03 -13.28 4.26
CA SER A 15 0.67 -12.16 4.89
C SER A 15 0.70 -10.92 3.99
N LEU A 16 0.99 -11.09 2.70
CA LEU A 16 1.04 -9.98 1.75
C LEU A 16 -0.35 -9.36 1.51
N VAL A 17 -1.41 -10.19 1.53
CA VAL A 17 -2.79 -9.71 1.44
C VAL A 17 -3.16 -8.85 2.65
N GLU A 18 -2.77 -9.26 3.85
CA GLU A 18 -3.02 -8.46 5.06
C GLU A 18 -2.23 -7.15 5.05
N GLU A 19 -0.96 -7.17 4.61
CA GLU A 19 -0.16 -5.95 4.43
C GLU A 19 -0.82 -4.99 3.42
N LEU A 20 -1.35 -5.51 2.31
CA LEU A 20 -2.09 -4.71 1.33
C LEU A 20 -3.40 -4.14 1.85
N ARG A 21 -4.07 -4.85 2.76
CA ARG A 21 -5.28 -4.35 3.42
C ARG A 21 -4.94 -3.12 4.26
N ILE A 22 -3.90 -3.22 5.09
CA ILE A 22 -3.42 -2.10 5.93
C ILE A 22 -2.99 -0.90 5.05
N ILE A 23 -2.28 -1.15 3.95
CA ILE A 23 -1.91 -0.11 2.99
C ILE A 23 -3.16 0.51 2.37
N GLY A 24 -4.15 -0.29 1.99
CA GLY A 24 -5.42 0.16 1.42
C GLY A 24 -6.18 1.13 2.35
N ASP A 25 -6.21 0.82 3.65
CA ASP A 25 -6.82 1.67 4.68
C ASP A 25 -6.09 3.02 4.78
N ARG A 26 -4.74 3.01 4.74
CA ARG A 26 -3.95 4.25 4.77
C ARG A 26 -4.14 5.10 3.50
N ILE A 27 -4.18 4.48 2.32
CA ILE A 27 -4.46 5.20 1.06
C ILE A 27 -5.83 5.88 1.15
N ALA A 28 -6.86 5.20 1.68
CA ALA A 28 -8.18 5.78 1.84
C ALA A 28 -8.15 7.03 2.74
N GLY A 29 -7.38 6.99 3.84
CA GLY A 29 -7.19 8.16 4.69
C GLY A 29 -6.56 9.36 3.96
N HIS A 30 -5.58 9.12 3.08
CA HIS A 30 -4.99 10.18 2.25
C HIS A 30 -5.96 10.70 1.19
N GLU A 31 -6.75 9.83 0.57
CA GLU A 31 -7.81 10.22 -0.38
C GLU A 31 -8.85 11.13 0.29
N GLU A 32 -9.32 10.78 1.49
CA GLU A 32 -10.26 11.59 2.26
C GLU A 32 -9.69 12.97 2.63
N GLN A 33 -8.43 13.01 3.09
CA GLN A 33 -7.74 14.26 3.39
C GLN A 33 -7.63 15.15 2.15
N PHE A 34 -7.30 14.57 1.01
CA PHE A 34 -7.20 15.30 -0.25
C PHE A 34 -8.55 15.82 -0.72
N GLN A 35 -9.62 15.01 -0.65
CA GLN A 35 -10.97 15.47 -0.99
C GLN A 35 -11.44 16.61 -0.08
N MET A 36 -11.08 16.56 1.21
CA MET A 36 -11.34 17.67 2.13
C MET A 36 -10.55 18.92 1.74
N ALA A 37 -9.25 18.80 1.44
CA ALA A 37 -8.42 19.92 1.01
C ALA A 37 -8.96 20.58 -0.27
N LYS A 38 -9.44 19.78 -1.23
CA LYS A 38 -10.14 20.29 -2.42
C LYS A 38 -11.38 21.09 -2.07
N ARG A 39 -12.25 20.57 -1.20
CA ARG A 39 -13.48 21.27 -0.75
C ARG A 39 -13.18 22.61 -0.09
N LEU A 40 -12.06 22.70 0.62
CA LEU A 40 -11.58 23.92 1.26
C LEU A 40 -10.83 24.87 0.31
N GLY A 41 -10.67 24.49 -0.98
CA GLY A 41 -9.91 25.27 -1.97
C GLY A 41 -8.39 25.27 -1.73
N LEU A 42 -7.89 24.33 -0.92
CA LEU A 42 -6.48 24.21 -0.56
C LEU A 42 -5.68 23.28 -1.47
N ALA A 43 -6.37 22.49 -2.30
CA ALA A 43 -5.78 21.57 -3.27
C ALA A 43 -6.52 21.62 -4.61
N ARG A 44 -5.83 21.24 -5.69
CA ARG A 44 -6.35 21.23 -7.06
C ARG A 44 -6.36 19.83 -7.66
N ASP A 45 -7.18 19.62 -8.68
CA ASP A 45 -7.18 18.36 -9.42
C ASP A 45 -5.80 18.04 -10.01
N GLY A 46 -5.35 16.78 -9.84
CA GLY A 46 -4.06 16.31 -10.31
C GLY A 46 -2.95 16.37 -9.25
N GLU A 47 -3.14 17.10 -8.15
CA GLU A 47 -2.19 17.11 -7.04
C GLU A 47 -2.20 15.77 -6.25
N ASP A 48 -3.17 14.90 -6.51
CA ASP A 48 -3.32 13.54 -5.96
C ASP A 48 -2.71 12.42 -6.81
N ASP A 49 -1.92 12.73 -7.84
CA ASP A 49 -1.36 11.72 -8.75
C ASP A 49 -0.60 10.58 -8.03
N HIS A 50 0.09 10.91 -6.94
CA HIS A 50 0.77 9.93 -6.10
C HIS A 50 -0.21 8.99 -5.37
N ILE A 51 -1.32 9.52 -4.85
CA ILE A 51 -2.39 8.74 -4.20
C ILE A 51 -3.04 7.80 -5.22
N ARG A 52 -3.30 8.29 -6.44
CA ARG A 52 -3.84 7.48 -7.54
C ARG A 52 -2.89 6.35 -7.94
N LEU A 53 -1.58 6.62 -7.99
CA LEU A 53 -0.57 5.61 -8.25
C LEU A 53 -0.59 4.52 -7.18
N TRP A 54 -0.62 4.89 -5.90
CA TRP A 54 -0.71 3.93 -4.79
C TRP A 54 -1.97 3.07 -4.90
N ARG A 55 -3.14 3.69 -5.16
CA ARG A 55 -4.41 2.98 -5.34
C ARG A 55 -4.36 1.99 -6.51
N ARG A 56 -3.73 2.39 -7.62
CA ARG A 56 -3.56 1.52 -8.79
C ARG A 56 -2.71 0.30 -8.48
N VAL A 57 -1.57 0.49 -7.79
CA VAL A 57 -0.70 -0.62 -7.37
C VAL A 57 -1.45 -1.53 -6.39
N GLN A 58 -2.11 -0.97 -5.38
CA GLN A 58 -2.88 -1.74 -4.41
C GLN A 58 -3.99 -2.58 -5.09
N THR A 59 -4.74 -2.00 -6.02
CA THR A 59 -5.79 -2.71 -6.77
C THR A 59 -5.22 -3.86 -7.60
N GLN A 60 -4.12 -3.62 -8.32
CA GLN A 60 -3.46 -4.67 -9.12
C GLN A 60 -2.95 -5.85 -8.27
N LEU A 61 -2.50 -5.60 -7.05
CA LEU A 61 -1.96 -6.64 -6.18
C LEU A 61 -3.06 -7.41 -5.45
N VAL A 62 -4.16 -6.74 -5.10
CA VAL A 62 -5.36 -7.39 -4.54
C VAL A 62 -5.97 -8.39 -5.52
N THR A 63 -5.89 -8.17 -6.83
CA THR A 63 -6.36 -9.14 -7.82
C THR A 63 -5.37 -10.28 -8.06
N LYS A 64 -4.07 -9.97 -8.15
CA LYS A 64 -3.03 -10.95 -8.53
C LYS A 64 -2.63 -11.93 -7.42
N LEU A 65 -2.68 -11.53 -6.16
CA LEU A 65 -2.27 -12.40 -5.05
C LEU A 65 -3.22 -13.60 -4.84
N PRO A 66 -4.56 -13.44 -4.89
CA PRO A 66 -5.48 -14.57 -4.88
C PRO A 66 -5.26 -15.54 -6.04
N GLU A 67 -5.00 -15.05 -7.26
CA GLU A 67 -4.68 -15.88 -8.42
C GLU A 67 -3.40 -16.70 -8.18
N ALA A 68 -2.35 -16.06 -7.66
CA ALA A 68 -1.11 -16.74 -7.28
C ALA A 68 -1.35 -17.79 -6.19
N LYS A 69 -2.23 -17.52 -5.22
CA LYS A 69 -2.58 -18.49 -4.16
C LYS A 69 -3.32 -19.69 -4.73
N ALA A 70 -4.27 -19.46 -5.63
CA ALA A 70 -5.02 -20.52 -6.29
C ALA A 70 -4.09 -21.43 -7.10
N ALA A 71 -3.16 -20.84 -7.87
CA ALA A 71 -2.16 -21.61 -8.63
C ALA A 71 -1.31 -22.51 -7.72
N VAL A 72 -0.78 -21.98 -6.60
CA VAL A 72 -0.03 -22.77 -5.61
C VAL A 72 -0.86 -23.92 -5.03
N LEU A 73 -2.12 -23.68 -4.71
CA LEU A 73 -2.98 -24.70 -4.09
C LEU A 73 -3.45 -25.77 -5.08
N SER A 74 -3.55 -25.43 -6.37
CA SER A 74 -3.98 -26.34 -7.43
C SER A 74 -2.91 -27.34 -7.87
N GLY A 75 -1.63 -27.09 -7.57
CA GLY A 75 -0.51 -27.90 -8.04
C GLY A 75 -0.16 -27.71 -9.53
N GLU A 76 -0.81 -26.77 -10.23
CA GLU A 76 -0.42 -26.30 -11.57
C GLU A 76 0.83 -25.40 -11.46
N GLU A 77 2.03 -25.97 -11.35
CA GLU A 77 3.20 -25.19 -10.90
C GLU A 77 4.34 -25.03 -11.93
N ASP A 78 4.61 -23.76 -12.25
CA ASP A 78 5.98 -23.23 -12.32
C ASP A 78 6.26 -22.39 -11.06
N TYR A 79 6.75 -23.04 -10.00
CA TYR A 79 7.17 -22.38 -8.75
C TYR A 79 8.15 -21.24 -8.95
N ARG A 80 8.94 -21.22 -10.03
CA ARG A 80 9.89 -20.13 -10.29
C ARG A 80 9.14 -18.87 -10.67
N GLN A 81 8.09 -19.00 -11.49
CA GLN A 81 7.24 -17.89 -11.87
C GLN A 81 6.50 -17.32 -10.65
N ILE A 82 5.90 -18.17 -9.82
CA ILE A 82 5.20 -17.74 -8.60
C ILE A 82 6.17 -17.02 -7.65
N ASN A 83 7.35 -17.59 -7.38
CA ASN A 83 8.34 -16.94 -6.52
C ASN A 83 8.83 -15.59 -7.07
N ARG A 84 8.94 -15.45 -8.40
CA ARG A 84 9.30 -14.17 -9.04
C ARG A 84 8.22 -13.13 -8.83
N VAL A 85 6.95 -13.49 -9.06
CA VAL A 85 5.79 -12.63 -8.81
C VAL A 85 5.76 -12.20 -7.35
N LEU A 86 5.90 -13.14 -6.40
CA LEU A 86 5.86 -12.80 -4.96
C LEU A 86 7.00 -11.88 -4.52
N ARG A 87 8.20 -12.02 -5.08
CA ARG A 87 9.31 -11.10 -4.80
C ARG A 87 9.02 -9.69 -5.31
N MET A 88 8.50 -9.57 -6.54
CA MET A 88 8.12 -8.29 -7.12
C MET A 88 6.98 -7.65 -6.34
N THR A 89 5.93 -8.41 -6.02
CA THR A 89 4.79 -7.94 -5.22
C THR A 89 5.22 -7.41 -3.86
N HIS A 90 6.07 -8.16 -3.15
CA HIS A 90 6.59 -7.72 -1.86
C HIS A 90 7.42 -6.44 -1.96
N GLN A 91 8.20 -6.27 -3.04
CA GLN A 91 8.95 -5.05 -3.29
C GLN A 91 8.02 -3.85 -3.56
N GLN A 92 6.99 -4.03 -4.38
CA GLN A 92 5.99 -2.99 -4.68
C GLN A 92 5.21 -2.57 -3.42
N ILE A 93 4.83 -3.54 -2.58
CA ILE A 93 4.17 -3.28 -1.29
C ILE A 93 5.08 -2.42 -0.39
N LYS A 94 6.37 -2.76 -0.32
CA LYS A 94 7.35 -2.00 0.47
C LYS A 94 7.53 -0.57 -0.02
N GLU A 95 7.62 -0.38 -1.33
CA GLU A 95 7.78 0.95 -1.94
C GLU A 95 6.55 1.83 -1.64
N VAL A 96 5.34 1.33 -1.90
CA VAL A 96 4.10 2.05 -1.58
C VAL A 96 4.00 2.35 -0.08
N ALA A 97 4.32 1.38 0.78
CA ALA A 97 4.29 1.57 2.22
C ALA A 97 5.29 2.63 2.70
N ALA A 98 6.49 2.68 2.10
CA ALA A 98 7.51 3.66 2.43
C ALA A 98 7.06 5.08 2.04
N ASP A 99 6.49 5.24 0.84
CA ASP A 99 5.96 6.51 0.34
C ASP A 99 4.83 7.05 1.23
N ILE A 100 3.84 6.21 1.54
CA ILE A 100 2.74 6.58 2.44
C ILE A 100 3.29 6.97 3.82
N SER A 101 4.31 6.26 4.32
CA SER A 101 4.92 6.58 5.61
C SER A 101 5.68 7.90 5.59
N ALA A 102 6.26 8.29 4.45
CA ALA A 102 6.85 9.60 4.28
C ALA A 102 5.77 10.69 4.29
N ALA A 103 4.65 10.46 3.60
CA ALA A 103 3.51 11.37 3.60
C ALA A 103 2.90 11.54 5.01
N ASP A 104 2.74 10.45 5.76
CA ASP A 104 2.24 10.49 7.15
C ASP A 104 3.12 11.35 8.06
N ARG A 105 4.45 11.18 7.96
CA ARG A 105 5.42 11.98 8.73
C ARG A 105 5.37 13.46 8.33
N ALA A 106 5.26 13.75 7.04
CA ALA A 106 5.14 15.13 6.56
C ALA A 106 3.86 15.80 7.09
N ALA A 107 2.73 15.07 7.07
CA ALA A 107 1.47 15.55 7.61
C ALA A 107 1.54 15.78 9.14
N GLU A 108 2.19 14.89 9.88
CA GLU A 108 2.39 15.03 11.32
C GLU A 108 3.26 16.26 11.66
N MET A 109 4.38 16.44 10.97
CA MET A 109 5.24 17.62 11.14
C MET A 109 4.50 18.91 10.81
N GLY A 110 3.71 18.94 9.73
CA GLY A 110 2.86 20.08 9.37
C GLY A 110 1.85 20.42 10.46
N ARG A 111 1.16 19.41 11.03
CA ARG A 111 0.23 19.60 12.16
C ARG A 111 0.92 20.16 13.40
N LYS A 112 2.11 19.66 13.73
CA LYS A 112 2.89 20.16 14.87
C LYS A 112 3.31 21.62 14.67
N MET A 113 3.88 21.97 13.52
CA MET A 113 4.27 23.35 13.22
C MET A 113 3.09 24.33 13.22
N ALA A 114 1.93 23.91 12.72
CA ALA A 114 0.70 24.70 12.79
C ALA A 114 0.27 24.90 14.25
N ARG A 115 0.24 23.83 15.06
CA ARG A 115 -0.09 23.93 16.49
C ARG A 115 0.88 24.85 17.23
N ASP A 116 2.18 24.78 16.96
CA ASP A 116 3.18 25.63 17.62
C ASP A 116 3.01 27.11 17.20
N ARG A 117 2.63 27.40 15.95
CA ARG A 117 2.38 28.77 15.47
C ARG A 117 1.06 29.38 15.95
N PHE A 118 0.01 28.58 16.13
CA PHE A 118 -1.31 29.06 16.54
C PHE A 118 -1.60 28.87 18.04
N GLY A 119 -0.84 28.03 18.72
CA GLY A 119 -0.99 27.72 20.15
C GLY A 119 -0.12 28.57 21.09
N SER A 120 0.81 29.37 20.57
CA SER A 120 1.67 30.25 21.38
C SER A 120 1.04 31.63 21.69
N LYS A 121 -0.28 31.77 21.53
CA LYS A 121 -1.06 32.94 21.96
C LYS A 121 -2.14 32.53 22.96
N GLN A 122 -1.72 32.11 24.15
CA GLN A 122 -2.53 32.18 25.38
C GLN A 122 -1.62 32.62 26.52
#